data_AF-A0A960I3I9-F1
#
_entry.id   AF-A0A960I3I9-F1
#
_cell.length_a   1.000
_cell.length_b   1.000
_cell.length_c   1.000
_cell.angle_alpha   90.00
_cell.angle_beta   90.00
_cell.angle_gamma   90.00
#
_symmetry.space_group_name_H-M   'P 1'
#
loop_
_entity.id
_entity.type
_entity.pdbx_description
1 polymer ?
#
loop_
_entity_poly.entity_id
_entity_poly.type
_entity_poly.pdbx_seq_one_letter_code
_entity_poly.pdbx_strand_id
1 'polypeptide(L)'
;LDGRTYTAARVVRRGKNPQNATTKEARLECGADVLAADPKTLTAEVERLLGLDFAQFNKTVVLPQGRFADFLHDTSASRAKLLSDVLGLGVYARVGQAARERAKSLADRAATLESTLDVGPDVSEEHLAELRARVVAIDDAVAAVDAAAPGLEALVEQRRAATAEADGVEQQLDALAAIEMPAGVEELDAQLQVAADALTASDQAATAAGEAVAAAEDAAGQHRTVAECEQLLELHRRHAVATEQHEAAEAALAERNGALTAAVAQADAARAAVEGRRAVVEEQQAAVAAAADALAELGERGVLEAARNDHLRLAELEPQQDIATQAAAAATETAAVAAAAAQSAMAAVQEAERLEPAVALAARLHEGDTCPVCQQVVPQLPAERSHGHEEIEALRAALQVAEQQRIAAERAERKAETALVELRTEHRQVTERLAGQPDLPTVTARLDQFAERSAAVEAARAAEREAKAALGELERSETTQQALAGEADAREALAAAQAVLETQRTAVEASEQALVDVPPTAELEAEHETATRLAEELSAARQA
;
A
#
# COMPACT_ATOMS: atom_id res chain seq x y z
N LEU A 1 -3.96 29.89 42.37
CA LEU A 1 -4.49 28.68 41.71
C LEU A 1 -4.17 27.51 42.62
N ASP A 2 -5.14 26.66 42.97
CA ASP A 2 -4.97 25.51 43.87
C ASP A 2 -4.20 25.80 45.17
N GLY A 3 -4.53 26.91 45.84
CA GLY A 3 -3.91 27.32 47.10
C GLY A 3 -2.49 27.90 46.97
N ARG A 4 -1.94 28.02 45.76
CA ARG A 4 -0.64 28.65 45.48
C ARG A 4 -0.79 30.04 44.85
N THR A 5 0.12 30.94 45.23
CA THR A 5 0.16 32.32 44.73
C THR A 5 1.15 32.44 43.58
N TYR A 6 0.68 33.00 42.48
CA TYR A 6 1.47 33.23 41.27
C TYR A 6 1.53 34.73 40.99
N THR A 7 2.70 35.22 40.59
CA THR A 7 2.92 36.63 40.26
C THR A 7 3.38 36.74 38.81
N ALA A 8 2.57 37.37 37.96
CA ALA A 8 2.94 37.71 36.60
C ALA A 8 3.30 39.21 36.53
N ALA A 9 4.53 39.52 36.13
CA ALA A 9 5.01 40.89 35.97
C ALA A 9 5.45 41.15 34.53
N ARG A 10 4.91 42.20 33.92
CA ARG A 10 5.33 42.68 32.59
C ARG A 10 5.70 44.15 32.68
N VAL A 11 6.95 44.47 32.37
CA VAL A 11 7.46 45.85 32.35
C VAL A 11 7.63 46.28 30.90
N VAL A 12 6.83 47.27 30.51
CA VAL A 12 6.88 47.85 29.18
C VAL A 12 7.53 49.22 29.26
N ARG A 13 8.55 49.47 28.43
CA ARG A 13 9.24 50.76 28.37
C ARG A 13 8.86 51.49 27.10
N ARG A 14 8.53 52.77 27.22
CA ARG A 14 8.29 53.64 26.08
C ARG A 14 9.62 53.87 25.34
N GLY A 15 9.60 53.69 24.02
CA GLY A 15 10.74 53.98 23.14
C GLY A 15 10.91 55.49 22.92
N LYS A 16 11.93 55.87 22.13
CA LYS A 16 12.19 57.29 21.79
C LYS A 16 11.04 57.96 21.03
N ASN A 17 10.17 57.18 20.39
CA ASN A 17 8.97 57.65 19.70
C ASN A 17 7.73 57.35 20.56
N PRO A 18 6.80 58.29 20.81
CA PRO A 18 5.71 58.12 21.78
C PRO A 18 4.74 56.97 21.49
N GLN A 19 4.67 56.53 20.23
CA GLN A 19 3.79 55.45 19.75
C GLN A 19 4.44 54.07 19.81
N ASN A 20 5.72 53.96 20.17
CA ASN A 20 6.44 52.69 20.15
C ASN A 20 6.82 52.27 21.58
N ALA A 21 6.39 51.09 22.00
CA ALA A 21 6.63 50.56 23.33
C ALA A 21 7.12 49.12 23.23
N THR A 22 8.23 48.82 23.92
CA THR A 22 8.87 47.50 23.87
C THR A 22 8.82 46.86 25.26
N THR A 23 8.44 45.59 25.32
CA THR A 23 8.45 44.82 26.56
C THR A 23 9.88 44.54 26.97
N LYS A 24 10.32 45.12 28.08
CA LYS A 24 11.69 44.98 28.59
C LYS A 24 11.83 43.72 29.43
N GLU A 25 10.81 43.42 30.23
CA GLU A 25 10.80 42.26 31.13
C GLU A 25 9.39 41.65 31.14
N ALA A 26 9.32 40.32 31.12
CA ALA A 26 8.10 39.56 31.29
C ALA A 26 8.46 38.30 32.10
N ARG A 27 7.94 38.18 33.32
CA ARG A 27 8.24 37.04 34.20
C ARG A 27 7.01 36.52 34.92
N LEU A 28 6.99 35.20 35.11
CA LEU A 28 5.96 34.48 35.87
C LEU A 28 6.65 33.73 37.01
N GLU A 29 6.22 33.99 38.24
CA GLU A 29 6.83 33.46 39.46
C GLU A 29 5.79 32.72 40.31
N CYS A 30 6.22 31.66 41.00
CA CYS A 30 5.44 30.96 42.01
C CYS A 30 6.30 30.84 43.28
N GLY A 31 6.13 31.76 44.23
CA GLY A 31 7.02 31.83 45.39
C GLY A 31 8.44 32.26 44.98
N ALA A 32 9.43 31.39 45.16
CA ALA A 32 10.82 31.63 44.77
C ALA A 32 11.16 31.14 43.35
N ASP A 33 10.27 30.37 42.71
CA ASP A 33 10.54 29.72 41.43
C ASP A 33 10.07 30.60 40.25
N VAL A 34 10.97 30.82 39.28
CA VAL A 34 10.67 31.51 38.03
C VAL A 34 10.21 30.47 37.00
N LEU A 35 8.93 30.54 36.62
CA LEU A 35 8.29 29.60 35.68
C LEU A 35 8.41 30.06 34.22
N ALA A 36 8.53 31.36 33.98
CA ALA A 36 8.79 31.92 32.65
C ALA A 36 9.52 33.26 32.75
N ALA A 37 10.39 33.57 31.78
CA ALA A 37 11.24 34.76 31.78
C ALA A 37 11.21 35.57 30.45
N ASP A 38 10.36 35.20 29.49
CA ASP A 38 10.14 35.95 28.26
C ASP A 38 8.65 36.09 27.94
N PRO A 39 8.25 37.04 27.08
CA PRO A 39 6.83 37.33 26.85
C PRO A 39 6.04 36.18 26.23
N LYS A 40 6.65 35.32 25.42
CA LYS A 40 5.96 34.21 24.74
C LYS A 40 5.77 33.04 25.71
N THR A 41 6.82 32.64 26.42
CA THR A 41 6.72 31.58 27.44
C THR A 41 5.84 31.99 28.60
N LEU A 42 5.84 33.26 28.99
CA LEU A 42 4.91 33.77 30.00
C LEU A 42 3.46 33.60 29.56
N THR A 43 3.14 33.93 28.31
CA THR A 43 1.77 33.80 27.81
C THR A 43 1.34 32.34 27.77
N ALA A 44 2.18 31.46 27.23
CA ALA A 44 1.90 30.03 27.18
C ALA A 44 1.75 29.38 28.56
N GLU A 45 2.60 29.74 29.54
CA GLU A 45 2.51 29.20 30.90
C GLU A 45 1.31 29.75 31.67
N VAL A 46 0.94 31.01 31.45
CA VAL A 46 -0.29 31.57 32.02
C VAL A 46 -1.52 30.85 31.46
N GLU A 47 -1.58 30.63 30.14
CA GLU A 47 -2.68 29.89 29.50
C GLU A 47 -2.74 28.44 29.99
N ARG A 48 -1.58 27.78 30.15
CA ARG A 48 -1.49 26.42 30.69
C ARG A 48 -1.95 26.34 32.16
N LEU A 49 -1.59 27.32 32.99
CA LEU A 49 -1.98 27.37 34.40
C LEU A 49 -3.46 27.71 34.59
N LEU A 50 -4.01 28.61 33.77
CA LEU A 50 -5.41 29.02 33.84
C LEU A 50 -6.35 28.06 33.09
N GLY A 51 -5.83 27.27 32.16
CA GLY A 51 -6.62 26.41 31.27
C GLY A 51 -7.48 27.18 30.28
N LEU A 52 -7.20 28.47 30.09
CA LEU A 52 -7.99 29.40 29.27
C LEU A 52 -7.05 30.30 28.47
N ASP A 53 -7.35 30.49 27.20
CA ASP A 53 -6.70 31.51 26.38
C ASP A 53 -7.22 32.92 26.68
N PHE A 54 -6.56 33.96 26.15
CA PHE A 54 -6.94 35.36 26.38
C PHE A 54 -8.40 35.70 25.97
N ALA A 55 -8.89 35.12 24.87
CA ALA A 55 -10.24 35.36 24.38
C ALA A 55 -11.27 34.65 25.27
N GLN A 56 -10.95 33.45 25.73
CA GLN A 56 -11.77 32.66 26.65
C GLN A 56 -11.84 33.34 28.02
N PHE A 57 -10.72 33.79 28.58
CA PHE A 57 -10.65 34.48 29.87
C PHE A 57 -11.47 35.79 29.91
N ASN A 58 -11.47 36.57 28.83
CA ASN A 58 -12.31 37.78 28.68
C ASN A 58 -13.78 37.50 28.35
N LYS A 59 -14.15 36.26 28.07
CA LYS A 59 -15.54 35.83 27.89
C LYS A 59 -16.11 35.22 29.17
N THR A 60 -15.29 34.56 29.99
CA THR A 60 -15.75 33.75 31.13
C THR A 60 -15.42 34.34 32.49
N VAL A 61 -14.34 35.12 32.63
CA VAL A 61 -13.85 35.62 33.93
C VAL A 61 -13.91 37.14 34.03
N VAL A 62 -13.45 37.86 33.02
CA VAL A 62 -13.53 39.32 32.95
C VAL A 62 -14.68 39.67 32.01
N LEU A 63 -15.73 40.33 32.52
CA LEU A 63 -16.87 40.79 31.72
C LEU A 63 -16.72 42.28 31.40
N PRO A 64 -16.09 42.66 30.27
CA PRO A 64 -16.04 44.07 29.86
C PRO A 64 -17.45 44.56 29.50
N GLN A 65 -17.77 45.80 29.89
CA GLN A 65 -19.09 46.40 29.63
C GLN A 65 -19.42 46.35 28.13
N GLY A 66 -20.57 45.74 27.78
CA GLY A 66 -21.09 45.67 26.40
C GLY A 66 -20.82 44.38 25.61
N ARG A 67 -20.10 43.37 26.15
CA ARG A 67 -19.75 42.12 25.41
C ARG A 67 -20.38 40.81 25.91
N PHE A 68 -21.42 40.87 26.73
CA PHE A 68 -22.14 39.67 27.19
C PHE A 68 -22.86 38.92 26.05
N ALA A 69 -23.27 39.65 25.00
CA ALA A 69 -23.97 39.09 23.84
C ALA A 69 -23.09 38.11 23.04
N ASP A 70 -21.77 38.33 22.99
CA ASP A 70 -20.85 37.51 22.19
C ASP A 70 -20.77 36.05 22.67
N PHE A 71 -21.06 35.80 23.96
CA PHE A 71 -21.16 34.44 24.51
C PHE A 71 -22.53 33.79 24.18
N LEU A 72 -23.61 34.58 24.15
CA LEU A 72 -24.97 34.12 23.85
C LEU A 72 -25.20 33.84 22.37
N HIS A 73 -24.50 34.54 21.48
CA HIS A 73 -24.65 34.43 20.02
C HIS A 73 -23.59 33.51 19.39
N ASP A 74 -22.69 32.93 20.18
CA ASP A 74 -21.69 32.00 19.68
C ASP A 74 -22.36 30.71 19.16
N THR A 75 -21.78 30.13 18.11
CA THR A 75 -22.32 28.91 17.50
C THR A 75 -22.36 27.76 18.50
N SER A 76 -23.30 26.83 18.34
CA SER A 76 -23.44 25.67 19.25
C SER A 76 -22.12 24.88 19.38
N ALA A 77 -21.37 24.76 18.28
CA ALA A 77 -20.06 24.11 18.24
C ALA A 77 -18.98 24.87 19.04
N SER A 78 -18.87 26.19 18.85
CA SER A 78 -17.90 27.04 19.57
C SER A 78 -18.18 27.06 21.08
N ARG A 79 -19.46 27.14 21.46
CA ARG A 79 -19.92 27.08 22.85
C ARG A 79 -19.62 25.74 23.51
N ALA A 80 -19.87 24.63 22.82
CA ALA A 80 -19.57 23.29 23.30
C ALA A 80 -18.06 23.04 23.48
N LYS A 81 -17.24 23.60 22.58
CA LYS A 81 -15.79 23.56 22.68
C LYS A 81 -15.29 24.34 23.91
N LEU A 82 -15.74 25.59 24.06
CA LEU A 82 -15.40 26.43 25.21
C LEU A 82 -15.77 25.77 26.55
N LEU A 83 -16.97 25.20 26.65
CA LEU A 83 -17.42 24.47 27.83
C LEU A 83 -16.60 23.19 28.07
N SER A 84 -16.19 22.50 27.01
CA SER A 84 -15.34 21.31 27.13
C SER A 84 -13.93 21.65 27.62
N ASP A 85 -13.39 22.79 27.18
CA ASP A 85 -12.07 23.28 27.60
C ASP A 85 -12.10 23.77 29.05
N VAL A 86 -13.11 24.58 29.43
CA VAL A 86 -13.31 25.08 30.81
C VAL A 86 -13.55 23.96 31.82
N LEU A 87 -14.34 22.94 31.45
CA LEU A 87 -14.67 21.81 32.33
C LEU A 87 -13.62 20.69 32.29
N GLY A 88 -12.52 20.85 31.54
CA GLY A 88 -11.46 19.85 31.43
C GLY A 88 -11.91 18.54 30.76
N LEU A 89 -12.98 18.57 29.96
CA LEU A 89 -13.59 17.40 29.32
C LEU A 89 -12.84 16.95 28.06
N GLY A 90 -11.74 17.62 27.68
CA GLY A 90 -10.87 17.21 26.59
C GLY A 90 -10.32 15.78 26.71
N VAL A 91 -10.32 15.21 27.93
CA VAL A 91 -9.99 13.79 28.13
C VAL A 91 -10.99 12.85 27.45
N TYR A 92 -12.28 13.20 27.42
CA TYR A 92 -13.32 12.39 26.78
C TYR A 92 -13.25 12.47 25.25
N ALA A 93 -12.83 13.61 24.71
CA ALA A 93 -12.55 13.74 23.28
C ALA A 93 -11.38 12.82 22.85
N ARG A 94 -10.30 12.78 23.66
CA ARG A 94 -9.17 11.86 23.42
C ARG A 94 -9.55 10.39 23.57
N VAL A 95 -10.34 10.06 24.60
CA VAL A 95 -10.86 8.69 24.78
C VAL A 95 -11.76 8.29 23.62
N GLY A 96 -12.63 9.19 23.15
CA GLY A 96 -13.50 8.96 21.99
C GLY A 96 -12.72 8.78 20.69
N GLN A 97 -11.63 9.53 20.50
CA GLN A 97 -10.74 9.34 19.36
C GLN A 97 -10.01 7.99 19.42
N ALA A 98 -9.40 7.65 20.56
CA ALA A 98 -8.73 6.37 20.75
C ALA A 98 -9.69 5.17 20.59
N ALA A 99 -10.94 5.30 21.05
CA ALA A 99 -11.96 4.27 20.85
C ALA A 99 -12.33 4.08 19.38
N ARG A 100 -12.46 5.17 18.60
CA ARG A 100 -12.74 5.11 17.15
C ARG A 100 -11.58 4.51 16.36
N GLU A 101 -10.34 4.91 16.69
CA GLU A 101 -9.13 4.35 16.07
C GLU A 101 -9.02 2.85 16.38
N ARG A 102 -9.32 2.43 17.61
CA ARG A 102 -9.32 1.01 17.99
C ARG A 102 -10.44 0.23 17.31
N ALA A 103 -11.64 0.80 17.19
CA ALA A 103 -12.75 0.19 16.45
C ALA A 103 -12.42 0.02 14.96
N LYS A 104 -11.82 1.05 14.34
CA LYS A 104 -11.36 0.99 12.96
C LYS A 104 -10.29 -0.09 12.76
N SER A 105 -9.28 -0.13 13.63
CA SER A 105 -8.23 -1.16 13.57
C SER A 105 -8.78 -2.58 13.73
N LEU A 106 -9.77 -2.79 14.60
CA LEU A 106 -10.42 -4.08 14.75
C LEU A 106 -11.29 -4.45 13.54
N ALA A 107 -11.99 -3.47 12.94
CA ALA A 107 -12.76 -3.67 11.71
C ALA A 107 -11.85 -4.02 10.53
N ASP A 108 -10.74 -3.30 10.36
CA ASP A 108 -9.75 -3.58 9.31
C ASP A 108 -9.13 -4.98 9.50
N ARG A 109 -8.86 -5.39 10.75
CA ARG A 109 -8.39 -6.75 11.07
C ARG A 109 -9.45 -7.81 10.78
N ALA A 110 -10.71 -7.56 11.12
CA ALA A 110 -11.81 -8.47 10.83
C ALA A 110 -11.99 -8.64 9.31
N ALA A 111 -11.99 -7.55 8.55
CA ALA A 111 -12.06 -7.59 7.09
C ALA A 111 -10.87 -8.32 6.47
N THR A 112 -9.66 -8.13 7.00
CA THR A 112 -8.46 -8.88 6.55
C THR A 112 -8.58 -10.38 6.86
N LEU A 113 -9.12 -10.73 8.03
CA LEU A 113 -9.36 -12.13 8.39
C LEU A 113 -10.47 -12.76 7.56
N GLU A 114 -11.57 -12.05 7.29
CA GLU A 114 -12.63 -12.47 6.37
C GLU A 114 -12.08 -12.67 4.96
N SER A 115 -11.28 -11.74 4.43
CA SER A 115 -10.66 -11.92 3.12
C SER A 115 -9.66 -13.09 3.11
N THR A 116 -8.99 -13.35 4.23
CA THR A 116 -8.07 -14.50 4.35
C THR A 116 -8.85 -15.82 4.44
N LEU A 117 -10.04 -15.81 5.04
CA LEU A 117 -10.93 -16.97 5.11
C LEU A 117 -11.64 -17.24 3.77
N ASP A 118 -12.02 -16.20 3.01
CA ASP A 118 -12.56 -16.30 1.65
C ASP A 118 -11.50 -16.73 0.61
N VAL A 119 -10.23 -16.46 0.88
CA VAL A 119 -9.08 -16.86 0.03
C VAL A 119 -8.45 -18.18 0.48
N GLY A 120 -8.84 -18.70 1.65
CA GLY A 120 -8.51 -20.06 2.04
C GLY A 120 -9.09 -21.03 1.00
N PRO A 121 -8.35 -22.05 0.55
CA PRO A 121 -8.90 -23.02 -0.38
C PRO A 121 -10.18 -23.59 0.22
N ASP A 122 -11.27 -23.59 -0.55
CA ASP A 122 -12.45 -24.38 -0.24
C ASP A 122 -11.93 -25.81 -0.13
N VAL A 123 -11.73 -26.28 1.10
CA VAL A 123 -11.21 -27.62 1.33
C VAL A 123 -12.37 -28.54 0.98
N SER A 124 -12.50 -28.82 -0.31
CA SER A 124 -13.60 -29.60 -0.83
C SER A 124 -13.63 -30.92 -0.06
N GLU A 125 -14.84 -31.40 0.24
CA GLU A 125 -14.98 -32.72 0.87
C GLU A 125 -14.24 -33.80 0.04
N GLU A 126 -14.09 -33.58 -1.26
CA GLU A 126 -13.27 -34.38 -2.18
C GLU A 126 -11.77 -34.33 -1.85
N HIS A 127 -11.18 -33.15 -1.61
CA HIS A 127 -9.76 -33.03 -1.27
C HIS A 127 -9.45 -33.58 0.13
N LEU A 128 -10.37 -33.44 1.09
CA LEU A 128 -10.25 -34.10 2.40
C LEU A 128 -10.42 -35.61 2.31
N ALA A 129 -11.32 -36.09 1.44
CA ALA A 129 -11.47 -37.52 1.18
C ALA A 129 -10.21 -38.10 0.52
N GLU A 130 -9.60 -37.38 -0.41
CA GLU A 130 -8.34 -37.76 -1.06
C GLU A 130 -7.18 -37.83 -0.06
N LEU A 131 -7.01 -36.80 0.79
CA LEU A 131 -5.98 -36.79 1.83
C LEU A 131 -6.20 -37.91 2.86
N ARG A 132 -7.44 -38.21 3.25
CA ARG A 132 -7.77 -39.34 4.15
C ARG A 132 -7.48 -40.69 3.49
N ALA A 133 -7.82 -40.84 2.22
CA ALA A 133 -7.52 -42.05 1.46
C ALA A 133 -6.00 -42.27 1.34
N ARG A 134 -5.22 -41.19 1.16
CA ARG A 134 -3.74 -41.25 1.18
C ARG A 134 -3.19 -41.68 2.53
N VAL A 135 -3.74 -41.20 3.64
CA VAL A 135 -3.33 -41.63 4.98
C VAL A 135 -3.59 -43.12 5.17
N VAL A 136 -4.78 -43.61 4.81
CA VAL A 136 -5.12 -45.04 4.90
C VAL A 136 -4.19 -45.89 4.03
N ALA A 137 -3.90 -45.46 2.80
CA ALA A 137 -2.98 -46.17 1.91
C ALA A 137 -1.55 -46.24 2.45
N ILE A 138 -1.09 -45.19 3.16
CA ILE A 138 0.22 -45.18 3.81
C ILE A 138 0.23 -46.11 5.03
N ASP A 139 -0.83 -46.09 5.85
CA ASP A 139 -0.95 -46.99 7.00
C ASP A 139 -0.99 -48.47 6.57
N ASP A 140 -1.69 -48.79 5.49
CA ASP A 140 -1.71 -50.14 4.90
C ASP A 140 -0.34 -50.55 4.37
N ALA A 141 0.41 -49.64 3.76
CA ALA A 141 1.78 -49.89 3.28
C ALA A 141 2.76 -50.12 4.44
N VAL A 142 2.64 -49.36 5.53
CA VAL A 142 3.42 -49.56 6.75
C VAL A 142 3.10 -50.92 7.37
N ALA A 143 1.82 -51.29 7.48
CA ALA A 143 1.41 -52.58 7.99
C ALA A 143 1.92 -53.76 7.13
N ALA A 144 1.97 -53.60 5.81
CA ALA A 144 2.52 -54.61 4.90
C ALA A 144 4.04 -54.78 5.06
N VAL A 145 4.78 -53.69 5.28
CA VAL A 145 6.23 -53.72 5.57
C VAL A 145 6.50 -54.37 6.93
N ASP A 146 5.72 -54.02 7.95
CA ASP A 146 5.82 -54.63 9.29
C ASP A 146 5.52 -56.13 9.26
N ALA A 147 4.56 -56.56 8.42
CA ALA A 147 4.25 -57.98 8.23
C ALA A 147 5.36 -58.74 7.47
N ALA A 148 6.11 -58.08 6.58
CA ALA A 148 7.18 -58.68 5.80
C ALA A 148 8.52 -58.78 6.57
N ALA A 149 8.76 -57.89 7.54
CA ALA A 149 9.97 -57.85 8.37
C ALA A 149 10.34 -59.18 9.04
N PRO A 150 9.45 -59.92 9.73
CA PRO A 150 9.79 -61.20 10.35
C PRO A 150 10.14 -62.29 9.34
N GLY A 151 9.57 -62.25 8.13
CA GLY A 151 9.92 -63.18 7.05
C GLY A 151 11.34 -62.98 6.52
N LEU A 152 11.77 -61.73 6.41
CA LEU A 152 13.14 -61.39 6.02
C LEU A 152 14.16 -61.78 7.10
N GLU A 153 13.83 -61.56 8.37
CA GLU A 153 14.69 -61.94 9.50
C GLU A 153 14.85 -63.47 9.58
N ALA A 154 13.77 -64.23 9.36
CA ALA A 154 13.82 -65.69 9.27
C ALA A 154 14.69 -66.20 8.11
N LEU A 155 14.63 -65.56 6.94
CA LEU A 155 15.46 -65.90 5.78
C LEU A 155 16.95 -65.58 6.03
N VAL A 156 17.25 -64.50 6.75
CA VAL A 156 18.64 -64.16 7.14
C VAL A 156 19.20 -65.20 8.11
N GLU A 157 18.41 -65.66 9.09
CA GLU A 157 18.82 -66.71 10.03
C GLU A 157 18.97 -68.08 9.36
N GLN A 158 18.07 -68.44 8.43
CA GLN A 158 18.21 -69.65 7.61
C GLN A 158 19.52 -69.63 6.79
N ARG A 159 19.85 -68.48 6.20
CA ARG A 159 21.11 -68.33 5.46
C ARG A 159 22.33 -68.47 6.38
N ARG A 160 22.30 -67.87 7.58
CA ARG A 160 23.38 -68.03 8.56
C ARG A 160 23.56 -69.47 9.01
N ALA A 161 22.47 -70.18 9.27
CA ALA A 161 22.50 -71.59 9.64
C ALA A 161 23.07 -72.47 8.52
N ALA A 162 22.64 -72.24 7.26
CA ALA A 162 23.14 -72.96 6.10
C ALA A 162 24.65 -72.72 5.86
N THR A 163 25.14 -71.49 6.07
CA THR A 163 26.58 -71.20 6.01
C THR A 163 27.36 -71.90 7.12
N ALA A 164 26.85 -71.91 8.35
CA ALA A 164 27.50 -72.61 9.46
C ALA A 164 27.53 -74.14 9.29
N GLU A 165 26.50 -74.73 8.68
CA GLU A 165 26.49 -76.15 8.30
C GLU A 165 27.53 -76.45 7.21
N ALA A 166 27.67 -75.58 6.22
CA ALA A 166 28.70 -75.72 5.18
C ALA A 166 30.12 -75.69 5.77
N ASP A 167 30.41 -74.72 6.65
CA ASP A 167 31.70 -74.62 7.35
C ASP A 167 31.98 -75.84 8.24
N GLY A 168 30.94 -76.42 8.85
CA GLY A 168 31.04 -77.63 9.68
C GLY A 168 31.33 -78.91 8.89
N VAL A 169 30.77 -79.04 7.68
CA VAL A 169 31.06 -80.16 6.77
C VAL A 169 32.49 -80.10 6.25
N GLU A 170 33.00 -78.89 5.98
CA GLU A 170 34.39 -78.67 5.57
C GLU A 170 35.38 -79.10 6.66
N GLN A 171 35.11 -78.74 7.93
CA GLN A 171 35.92 -79.19 9.08
C GLN A 171 35.87 -80.71 9.32
N GLN A 172 34.74 -81.37 9.00
CA GLN A 172 34.63 -82.83 9.10
C GLN A 172 35.40 -83.55 7.99
N LEU A 173 35.47 -82.98 6.79
CA LEU A 173 36.28 -83.47 5.69
C LEU A 173 37.79 -83.34 6.00
N ASP A 174 38.21 -82.23 6.62
CA ASP A 174 39.59 -82.05 7.10
C ASP A 174 39.97 -83.04 8.22
N ALA A 175 39.03 -83.37 9.11
CA ALA A 175 39.24 -84.35 10.18
C ALA A 175 39.29 -85.82 9.68
N LEU A 176 38.57 -86.13 8.59
CA LEU A 176 38.59 -87.44 7.94
C LEU A 176 39.84 -87.66 7.07
N ALA A 177 40.51 -86.59 6.65
CA ALA A 177 41.78 -86.65 5.91
C ALA A 177 43.01 -86.97 6.79
N ALA A 178 42.87 -87.03 8.12
CA ALA A 178 43.98 -87.16 9.07
C ALA A 178 44.09 -88.53 9.79
N ILE A 179 43.41 -89.58 9.31
CA ILE A 179 43.42 -90.91 9.93
C ILE A 179 44.46 -91.81 9.24
N GLU A 180 45.65 -91.94 9.84
CA GLU A 180 46.66 -92.95 9.47
C GLU A 180 46.49 -94.26 10.26
N MET A 181 46.70 -95.39 9.58
CA MET A 181 46.55 -96.74 10.11
C MET A 181 47.85 -97.22 10.80
N PRO A 182 47.82 -97.82 12.01
CA PRO A 182 49.02 -98.15 12.78
C PRO A 182 49.68 -99.49 12.38
N ALA A 183 50.97 -99.62 12.75
CA ALA A 183 51.92 -100.61 12.25
C ALA A 183 52.01 -101.94 13.04
N GLY A 184 52.31 -103.02 12.28
CA GLY A 184 53.10 -104.18 12.71
C GLY A 184 52.35 -105.52 12.74
N VAL A 185 52.66 -106.46 11.84
CA VAL A 185 52.63 -107.92 12.12
C VAL A 185 53.66 -108.65 11.25
N GLU A 186 54.60 -109.34 11.90
CA GLU A 186 55.83 -109.97 11.39
C GLU A 186 55.62 -111.31 10.62
N GLU A 187 54.60 -111.43 9.76
CA GLU A 187 54.26 -112.73 9.08
C GLU A 187 54.11 -112.67 7.54
N LEU A 188 54.76 -111.69 6.88
CA LEU A 188 54.62 -111.45 5.42
C LEU A 188 55.80 -111.92 4.54
N ASP A 189 56.81 -112.60 5.08
CA ASP A 189 57.99 -113.02 4.31
C ASP A 189 57.69 -114.18 3.33
N ALA A 190 56.66 -114.99 3.59
CA ALA A 190 56.20 -116.03 2.66
C ALA A 190 55.16 -115.52 1.64
N GLN A 191 54.50 -114.39 1.92
CA GLN A 191 53.58 -113.72 1.01
C GLN A 191 54.31 -112.79 0.03
N LEU A 192 55.56 -112.40 0.32
CA LEU A 192 56.40 -111.55 -0.51
C LEU A 192 56.68 -112.13 -1.90
N GLN A 193 56.72 -113.45 -2.05
CA GLN A 193 57.02 -114.10 -3.33
C GLN A 193 55.81 -114.11 -4.29
N VAL A 194 54.59 -114.20 -3.77
CA VAL A 194 53.34 -114.08 -4.55
C VAL A 194 52.95 -112.61 -4.73
N ALA A 195 53.27 -111.78 -3.74
CA ALA A 195 53.15 -110.33 -3.83
C ALA A 195 54.16 -109.72 -4.80
N ALA A 196 55.35 -110.28 -5.04
CA ALA A 196 56.30 -109.73 -6.03
C ALA A 196 55.75 -109.79 -7.47
N ASP A 197 55.06 -110.86 -7.83
CA ASP A 197 54.41 -111.00 -9.15
C ASP A 197 53.15 -110.13 -9.26
N ALA A 198 52.38 -110.00 -8.17
CA ALA A 198 51.23 -109.07 -8.09
C ALA A 198 51.65 -107.59 -7.98
N LEU A 199 52.81 -107.29 -7.38
CA LEU A 199 53.42 -105.96 -7.26
C LEU A 199 54.01 -105.53 -8.60
N THR A 200 54.50 -106.46 -9.42
CA THR A 200 54.91 -106.13 -10.80
C THR A 200 53.69 -105.78 -11.67
N ALA A 201 52.56 -106.47 -11.50
CA ALA A 201 51.30 -106.12 -12.16
C ALA A 201 50.68 -104.83 -11.59
N SER A 202 50.79 -104.60 -10.27
CA SER A 202 50.34 -103.38 -9.59
C SER A 202 51.25 -102.19 -9.87
N ASP A 203 52.57 -102.38 -10.05
CA ASP A 203 53.52 -101.35 -10.49
C ASP A 203 53.27 -101.01 -11.94
N GLN A 204 52.97 -101.98 -12.81
CA GLN A 204 52.55 -101.70 -14.18
C GLN A 204 51.21 -100.95 -14.22
N ALA A 205 50.26 -101.27 -13.32
CA ALA A 205 49.01 -100.53 -13.19
C ALA A 205 49.19 -99.14 -12.54
N ALA A 206 50.08 -98.98 -11.56
CA ALA A 206 50.41 -97.71 -10.91
C ALA A 206 51.29 -96.82 -11.79
N THR A 207 52.15 -97.41 -12.64
CA THR A 207 52.90 -96.69 -13.68
C THR A 207 51.96 -96.26 -14.78
N ALA A 208 51.03 -97.11 -15.23
CA ALA A 208 50.00 -96.73 -16.21
C ALA A 208 49.01 -95.69 -15.67
N ALA A 209 48.61 -95.79 -14.39
CA ALA A 209 47.78 -94.79 -13.72
C ALA A 209 48.55 -93.48 -13.48
N GLY A 210 49.83 -93.57 -13.11
CA GLY A 210 50.72 -92.42 -12.97
C GLY A 210 51.00 -91.73 -14.31
N GLU A 211 51.17 -92.48 -15.39
CA GLU A 211 51.29 -91.97 -16.77
C GLU A 211 49.97 -91.37 -17.26
N ALA A 212 48.81 -91.94 -16.88
CA ALA A 212 47.50 -91.40 -17.20
C ALA A 212 47.18 -90.11 -16.42
N VAL A 213 47.50 -90.05 -15.13
CA VAL A 213 47.39 -88.83 -14.31
C VAL A 213 48.38 -87.78 -14.79
N ALA A 214 49.64 -88.14 -15.10
CA ALA A 214 50.62 -87.21 -15.65
C ALA A 214 50.21 -86.67 -17.03
N ALA A 215 49.67 -87.52 -17.91
CA ALA A 215 49.14 -87.09 -19.20
C ALA A 215 47.89 -86.20 -19.06
N ALA A 216 47.03 -86.48 -18.08
CA ALA A 216 45.87 -85.66 -17.78
C ALA A 216 46.26 -84.32 -17.11
N GLU A 217 47.30 -84.30 -16.26
CA GLU A 217 47.89 -83.09 -15.68
C GLU A 217 48.59 -82.24 -16.74
N ASP A 218 49.35 -82.85 -17.67
CA ASP A 218 49.96 -82.16 -18.81
C ASP A 218 48.91 -81.58 -19.77
N ALA A 219 47.82 -82.32 -20.04
CA ALA A 219 46.70 -81.82 -20.83
C ALA A 219 45.97 -80.68 -20.12
N ALA A 220 45.73 -80.78 -18.82
CA ALA A 220 45.10 -79.72 -18.02
C ALA A 220 45.99 -78.47 -17.92
N GLY A 221 47.32 -78.63 -17.80
CA GLY A 221 48.28 -77.52 -17.71
C GLY A 221 48.46 -76.72 -19.01
N GLN A 222 47.97 -77.23 -20.15
CA GLN A 222 47.97 -76.53 -21.45
C GLN A 222 46.75 -75.62 -21.64
N HIS A 223 45.76 -75.69 -20.75
CA HIS A 223 44.53 -74.91 -20.82
C HIS A 223 44.39 -74.00 -19.59
N ARG A 224 43.64 -72.89 -19.73
CA ARG A 224 43.25 -72.07 -18.58
C ARG A 224 42.41 -72.90 -17.60
N THR A 225 42.55 -72.62 -16.32
CA THR A 225 41.72 -73.24 -15.29
C THR A 225 40.28 -72.75 -15.38
N VAL A 226 39.34 -73.55 -14.88
CA VAL A 226 37.91 -73.15 -14.78
C VAL A 226 37.76 -71.80 -14.07
N ALA A 227 38.48 -71.60 -12.96
CA ALA A 227 38.45 -70.35 -12.20
C ALA A 227 38.97 -69.14 -12.99
N GLU A 228 40.01 -69.31 -13.80
CA GLU A 228 40.53 -68.25 -14.67
C GLU A 228 39.53 -67.91 -15.79
N CYS A 229 38.91 -68.91 -16.42
CA CYS A 229 37.87 -68.70 -17.43
C CYS A 229 36.64 -67.97 -16.83
N GLU A 230 36.18 -68.38 -15.65
CA GLU A 230 35.07 -67.73 -14.94
C GLU A 230 35.38 -66.27 -14.57
N GLN A 231 36.59 -65.98 -14.11
CA GLN A 231 37.03 -64.60 -13.81
C GLN A 231 37.04 -63.72 -15.06
N LEU A 232 37.52 -64.23 -16.20
CA LEU A 232 37.55 -63.49 -17.46
C LEU A 232 36.15 -63.29 -18.05
N LEU A 233 35.27 -64.29 -17.95
CA LEU A 233 33.86 -64.15 -18.35
C LEU A 233 33.11 -63.14 -17.47
N GLU A 234 33.44 -63.06 -16.18
CA GLU A 234 32.90 -62.05 -15.28
C GLU A 234 33.33 -60.62 -15.66
N LEU A 235 34.55 -60.42 -16.18
CA LEU A 235 34.97 -59.11 -16.73
C LEU A 235 34.11 -58.69 -17.92
N HIS A 236 33.81 -59.62 -18.84
CA HIS A 236 32.90 -59.37 -19.96
C HIS A 236 31.48 -59.04 -19.50
N ARG A 237 30.93 -59.74 -18.50
CA ARG A 237 29.62 -59.41 -17.91
C ARG A 237 29.60 -58.01 -17.31
N ARG A 238 30.65 -57.63 -16.56
CA ARG A 238 30.77 -56.29 -15.97
C ARG A 238 30.82 -55.20 -17.03
N HIS A 239 31.56 -55.43 -18.11
CA HIS A 239 31.59 -54.50 -19.24
C HIS A 239 30.21 -54.37 -19.91
N ALA A 240 29.53 -55.48 -20.19
CA ALA A 240 28.18 -55.44 -20.77
C ALA A 240 27.19 -54.67 -19.89
N VAL A 241 27.21 -54.89 -18.57
CA VAL A 241 26.38 -54.13 -17.61
C VAL A 241 26.75 -52.65 -17.58
N ALA A 242 28.05 -52.30 -17.59
CA ALA A 242 28.49 -50.92 -17.61
C ALA A 242 28.04 -50.18 -18.89
N THR A 243 28.12 -50.84 -20.05
CA THR A 243 27.66 -50.28 -21.33
C THR A 243 26.14 -50.09 -21.33
N GLU A 244 25.36 -51.06 -20.85
CA GLU A 244 23.90 -50.93 -20.72
C GLU A 244 23.52 -49.76 -19.77
N GLN A 245 24.21 -49.64 -18.63
CA GLN A 245 24.00 -48.52 -17.70
C GLN A 245 24.40 -47.17 -18.30
N HIS A 246 25.45 -47.12 -19.13
CA HIS A 246 25.86 -45.92 -19.85
C HIS A 246 24.83 -45.49 -20.90
N GLU A 247 24.35 -46.42 -21.74
CA GLU A 247 23.29 -46.16 -22.73
C GLU A 247 22.00 -45.68 -22.04
N ALA A 248 21.63 -46.31 -20.92
CA ALA A 248 20.49 -45.87 -20.11
C ALA A 248 20.69 -44.45 -19.55
N ALA A 249 21.90 -44.11 -19.09
CA ALA A 249 22.24 -42.77 -18.61
C ALA A 249 22.21 -41.72 -19.74
N GLU A 250 22.66 -42.06 -20.95
CA GLU A 250 22.57 -41.19 -22.13
C GLU A 250 21.11 -40.90 -22.51
N ALA A 251 20.27 -41.95 -22.54
CA ALA A 251 18.84 -41.80 -22.80
C ALA A 251 18.16 -40.93 -21.73
N ALA A 252 18.47 -41.14 -20.46
CA ALA A 252 17.96 -40.32 -19.36
C ALA A 252 18.42 -38.86 -19.49
N LEU A 253 19.69 -38.61 -19.85
CA LEU A 253 20.20 -37.25 -20.07
C LEU A 253 19.47 -36.56 -21.23
N ALA A 254 19.23 -37.28 -22.33
CA ALA A 254 18.48 -36.76 -23.48
C ALA A 254 17.03 -36.37 -23.08
N GLU A 255 16.36 -37.20 -22.28
CA GLU A 255 15.03 -36.90 -21.73
C GLU A 255 15.07 -35.64 -20.84
N ARG A 256 16.04 -35.55 -19.93
CA ARG A 256 16.19 -34.36 -19.05
C ARG A 256 16.50 -33.09 -19.81
N ASN A 257 17.28 -33.16 -20.90
CA ASN A 257 17.50 -32.04 -21.80
C ASN A 257 16.21 -31.58 -22.50
N GLY A 258 15.39 -32.53 -22.94
CA GLY A 258 14.07 -32.24 -23.50
C GLY A 258 13.15 -31.55 -22.47
N ALA A 259 13.11 -32.06 -21.24
CA ALA A 259 12.37 -31.45 -20.13
C ALA A 259 12.87 -30.02 -19.81
N LEU A 260 14.19 -29.79 -19.75
CA LEU A 260 14.74 -28.45 -19.53
C LEU A 260 14.34 -27.48 -20.65
N THR A 261 14.40 -27.94 -21.90
CA THR A 261 14.02 -27.10 -23.05
C THR A 261 12.56 -26.67 -22.97
N ALA A 262 11.68 -27.61 -22.59
CA ALA A 262 10.26 -27.31 -22.36
C ALA A 262 10.04 -26.37 -21.16
N ALA A 263 10.75 -26.59 -20.04
CA ALA A 263 10.64 -25.76 -18.85
C ALA A 263 11.13 -24.32 -19.10
N VAL A 264 12.25 -24.14 -19.81
CA VAL A 264 12.75 -22.82 -20.23
C VAL A 264 11.72 -22.11 -21.11
N ALA A 265 11.14 -22.81 -22.10
CA ALA A 265 10.13 -22.21 -22.96
C ALA A 265 8.88 -21.76 -22.18
N GLN A 266 8.44 -22.55 -21.19
CA GLN A 266 7.34 -22.18 -20.30
C GLN A 266 7.67 -20.98 -19.43
N ALA A 267 8.86 -20.95 -18.83
CA ALA A 267 9.33 -19.84 -18.00
C ALA A 267 9.44 -18.54 -18.81
N ASP A 268 9.98 -18.59 -20.03
CA ASP A 268 10.09 -17.43 -20.91
C ASP A 268 8.72 -16.92 -21.36
N ALA A 269 7.77 -17.81 -21.67
CA ALA A 269 6.39 -17.43 -21.96
C ALA A 269 5.72 -16.74 -20.75
N ALA A 270 5.94 -17.26 -19.53
CA ALA A 270 5.43 -16.67 -18.30
C ALA A 270 6.04 -15.28 -18.03
N ARG A 271 7.37 -15.12 -18.20
CA ARG A 271 8.06 -13.82 -18.09
C ARG A 271 7.52 -12.81 -19.09
N ALA A 272 7.36 -13.21 -20.36
CA ALA A 272 6.82 -12.35 -21.40
C ALA A 272 5.38 -11.91 -21.10
N ALA A 273 4.55 -12.81 -20.56
CA ALA A 273 3.18 -12.47 -20.16
C ALA A 273 3.15 -11.44 -19.01
N VAL A 274 4.00 -11.63 -17.99
CA VAL A 274 4.15 -10.69 -16.86
C VAL A 274 4.66 -9.33 -17.35
N GLU A 275 5.68 -9.32 -18.20
CA GLU A 275 6.23 -8.09 -18.77
C GLU A 275 5.21 -7.36 -19.66
N GLY A 276 4.44 -8.10 -20.46
CA GLY A 276 3.33 -7.53 -21.23
C GLY A 276 2.27 -6.87 -20.34
N ARG A 277 1.89 -7.49 -19.21
CA ARG A 277 0.95 -6.89 -18.25
C ARG A 277 1.55 -5.67 -17.54
N ARG A 278 2.85 -5.70 -17.23
CA ARG A 278 3.55 -4.55 -16.65
C ARG A 278 3.55 -3.35 -17.58
N ALA A 279 3.77 -3.55 -18.87
CA ALA A 279 3.69 -2.50 -19.88
C ALA A 279 2.29 -1.86 -19.94
N VAL A 280 1.22 -2.66 -19.83
CA VAL A 280 -0.15 -2.13 -19.72
C VAL A 280 -0.33 -1.27 -18.46
N VAL A 281 0.23 -1.68 -17.31
CA VAL A 281 0.18 -0.86 -16.09
C VAL A 281 0.89 0.49 -16.29
N GLU A 282 2.06 0.49 -16.94
CA GLU A 282 2.81 1.72 -17.26
C GLU A 282 2.03 2.63 -18.22
N GLU A 283 1.36 2.06 -19.23
CA GLU A 283 0.47 2.79 -20.13
C GLU A 283 -0.69 3.45 -19.37
N GLN A 284 -1.35 2.71 -18.46
CA GLN A 284 -2.44 3.26 -17.66
C GLN A 284 -1.96 4.33 -16.68
N GLN A 285 -0.75 4.20 -16.11
CA GLN A 285 -0.14 5.24 -15.28
C GLN A 285 0.11 6.53 -16.07
N ALA A 286 0.62 6.41 -17.30
CA ALA A 286 0.79 7.55 -18.20
C ALA A 286 -0.55 8.20 -18.55
N ALA A 287 -1.60 7.41 -18.78
CA ALA A 287 -2.95 7.93 -19.03
C ALA A 287 -3.53 8.68 -17.82
N VAL A 288 -3.32 8.18 -16.59
CA VAL A 288 -3.69 8.90 -15.35
C VAL A 288 -2.96 10.23 -15.24
N ALA A 289 -1.64 10.25 -15.50
CA ALA A 289 -0.85 11.48 -15.48
C ALA A 289 -1.36 12.49 -16.51
N ALA A 290 -1.57 12.06 -17.76
CA ALA A 290 -2.09 12.92 -18.82
C ALA A 290 -3.48 13.50 -18.50
N ALA A 291 -4.38 12.68 -17.95
CA ALA A 291 -5.71 13.14 -17.54
C ALA A 291 -5.63 14.15 -16.38
N ALA A 292 -4.72 13.93 -15.42
CA ALA A 292 -4.52 14.83 -14.29
C ALA A 292 -3.92 16.17 -14.74
N ASP A 293 -2.94 16.15 -15.64
CA ASP A 293 -2.34 17.35 -16.23
C ASP A 293 -3.39 18.14 -17.02
N ALA A 294 -4.21 17.46 -17.84
CA ALA A 294 -5.31 18.10 -18.54
C ALA A 294 -6.34 18.73 -17.57
N LEU A 295 -6.64 18.10 -16.43
CA LEU A 295 -7.50 18.71 -15.41
C LEU A 295 -6.83 19.94 -14.78
N ALA A 296 -5.53 19.87 -14.49
CA ALA A 296 -4.76 20.95 -13.89
C ALA A 296 -4.66 22.19 -14.80
N GLU A 297 -4.60 22.02 -16.12
CA GLU A 297 -4.63 23.13 -17.10
C GLU A 297 -5.87 24.02 -17.00
N LEU A 298 -7.01 23.48 -16.50
CA LEU A 298 -8.20 24.28 -16.30
C LEU A 298 -8.03 25.29 -15.13
N GLY A 299 -7.08 25.05 -14.22
CA GLY A 299 -6.82 25.86 -13.03
C GLY A 299 -7.50 25.32 -11.78
N GLU A 300 -7.72 26.17 -10.78
CA GLU A 300 -8.44 25.78 -9.57
C GLU A 300 -9.94 26.04 -9.72
N ARG A 301 -10.76 25.00 -9.57
CA ARG A 301 -12.22 25.10 -9.69
C ARG A 301 -12.82 26.19 -8.81
N GLY A 302 -12.37 26.32 -7.56
CA GLY A 302 -12.86 27.32 -6.63
C GLY A 302 -12.57 28.76 -7.08
N VAL A 303 -11.41 28.99 -7.71
CA VAL A 303 -11.06 30.30 -8.28
C VAL A 303 -11.96 30.65 -9.46
N LEU A 304 -12.24 29.68 -10.33
CA LEU A 304 -13.15 29.88 -11.46
C LEU A 304 -14.60 30.09 -11.01
N GLU A 305 -15.09 29.35 -10.01
CA GLU A 305 -16.43 29.55 -9.45
C GLU A 305 -16.57 30.95 -8.83
N ALA A 306 -15.54 31.41 -8.10
CA ALA A 306 -15.50 32.77 -7.56
C ALA A 306 -15.51 33.82 -8.69
N ALA A 307 -14.68 33.65 -9.72
CA ALA A 307 -14.64 34.56 -10.87
C ALA A 307 -15.99 34.61 -11.62
N ARG A 308 -16.66 33.46 -11.82
CA ARG A 308 -17.99 33.41 -12.42
C ARG A 308 -19.00 34.20 -11.60
N ASN A 309 -19.01 34.00 -10.28
CA ASN A 309 -19.95 34.68 -9.40
C ASN A 309 -19.70 36.19 -9.37
N ASP A 310 -18.44 36.63 -9.40
CA ASP A 310 -18.08 38.04 -9.49
C ASP A 310 -18.51 38.67 -10.82
N HIS A 311 -18.36 37.97 -11.95
CA HIS A 311 -18.89 38.41 -13.25
C HIS A 311 -20.41 38.56 -13.24
N LEU A 312 -21.13 37.60 -12.67
CA LEU A 312 -22.60 37.67 -12.52
C LEU A 312 -23.01 38.85 -11.62
N ARG A 313 -22.29 39.06 -10.51
CA ARG A 313 -22.54 40.18 -9.61
C ARG A 313 -22.27 41.53 -10.28
N LEU A 314 -21.24 41.64 -11.10
CA LEU A 314 -20.95 42.85 -11.86
C LEU A 314 -22.11 43.19 -12.81
N ALA A 315 -22.62 42.18 -13.54
CA ALA A 315 -23.76 42.34 -14.43
C ALA A 315 -25.06 42.75 -13.71
N GLU A 316 -25.24 42.38 -12.43
CA GLU A 316 -26.35 42.86 -11.59
C GLU A 316 -26.15 44.29 -11.07
N LEU A 317 -24.90 44.68 -10.78
CA LEU A 317 -24.58 45.98 -10.18
C LEU A 317 -24.71 47.13 -11.19
N GLU A 318 -24.33 46.91 -12.46
CA GLU A 318 -24.42 47.93 -13.53
C GLU A 318 -25.82 48.59 -13.62
N PRO A 319 -26.93 47.85 -13.81
CA PRO A 319 -28.26 48.47 -13.87
C PRO A 319 -28.70 49.08 -12.53
N GLN A 320 -28.27 48.52 -11.39
CA GLN A 320 -28.58 49.07 -10.07
C GLN A 320 -27.92 50.44 -9.86
N GLN A 321 -26.70 50.62 -10.35
CA GLN A 321 -25.98 51.89 -10.30
C GLN A 321 -26.62 52.95 -11.19
N ASP A 322 -27.10 52.58 -12.37
CA ASP A 322 -27.80 53.52 -13.25
C ASP A 322 -29.09 54.03 -12.59
N ILE A 323 -29.87 53.12 -12.02
CA ILE A 323 -31.09 53.46 -11.27
C ILE A 323 -30.75 54.34 -10.05
N ALA A 324 -29.73 53.99 -9.27
CA ALA A 324 -29.32 54.75 -8.10
C ALA A 324 -28.76 56.13 -8.47
N THR A 325 -28.06 56.26 -9.61
CA THR A 325 -27.55 57.53 -10.13
C THR A 325 -28.72 58.45 -10.50
N GLN A 326 -29.72 57.92 -11.21
CA GLN A 326 -30.94 58.67 -11.54
C GLN A 326 -31.73 59.07 -10.29
N ALA A 327 -31.88 58.17 -9.32
CA ALA A 327 -32.57 58.45 -8.06
C ALA A 327 -31.85 59.52 -7.23
N ALA A 328 -30.51 59.48 -7.14
CA ALA A 328 -29.73 60.50 -6.46
C ALA A 328 -29.87 61.87 -7.14
N ALA A 329 -29.76 61.93 -8.48
CA ALA A 329 -29.95 63.16 -9.23
C ALA A 329 -31.35 63.78 -9.01
N ALA A 330 -32.40 62.96 -9.07
CA ALA A 330 -33.76 63.40 -8.80
C ALA A 330 -33.97 63.87 -7.34
N ALA A 331 -33.33 63.20 -6.37
CA ALA A 331 -33.40 63.59 -4.98
C ALA A 331 -32.68 64.92 -4.70
N THR A 332 -31.52 65.16 -5.33
CA THR A 332 -30.81 66.45 -5.27
C THR A 332 -31.63 67.58 -5.88
N GLU A 333 -32.26 67.35 -7.04
CA GLU A 333 -33.16 68.35 -7.63
C GLU A 333 -34.34 68.67 -6.71
N THR A 334 -34.97 67.63 -6.14
CA THR A 334 -36.08 67.79 -5.18
C THR A 334 -35.66 68.55 -3.92
N ALA A 335 -34.47 68.25 -3.38
CA ALA A 335 -33.91 68.94 -2.23
C ALA A 335 -33.61 70.42 -2.54
N ALA A 336 -33.05 70.72 -3.71
CA ALA A 336 -32.81 72.08 -4.16
C ALA A 336 -34.12 72.89 -4.30
N VAL A 337 -35.17 72.29 -4.88
CA VAL A 337 -36.51 72.91 -5.00
C VAL A 337 -37.11 73.17 -3.62
N ALA A 338 -37.06 72.19 -2.71
CA ALA A 338 -37.60 72.32 -1.36
C ALA A 338 -36.83 73.37 -0.53
N ALA A 339 -35.51 73.44 -0.69
CA ALA A 339 -34.67 74.46 -0.06
C ALA A 339 -35.01 75.87 -0.57
N ALA A 340 -35.18 76.04 -1.88
CA ALA A 340 -35.59 77.31 -2.47
C ALA A 340 -37.00 77.74 -1.99
N ALA A 341 -37.94 76.79 -1.91
CA ALA A 341 -39.28 77.03 -1.38
C ALA A 341 -39.26 77.48 0.09
N ALA A 342 -38.47 76.80 0.95
CA ALA A 342 -38.31 77.19 2.35
C ALA A 342 -37.66 78.57 2.50
N GLN A 343 -36.64 78.88 1.68
CA GLN A 343 -36.00 80.20 1.68
C GLN A 343 -36.97 81.30 1.24
N SER A 344 -37.77 81.05 0.21
CA SER A 344 -38.81 81.99 -0.25
C SER A 344 -39.88 82.22 0.82
N ALA A 345 -40.35 81.16 1.47
CA ALA A 345 -41.31 81.26 2.57
C ALA A 345 -40.74 82.04 3.77
N MET A 346 -39.46 81.83 4.10
CA MET A 346 -38.78 82.55 5.18
C MET A 346 -38.65 84.04 4.86
N ALA A 347 -38.28 84.37 3.63
CA ALA A 347 -38.21 85.76 3.17
C ALA A 347 -39.59 86.45 3.22
N ALA A 348 -40.66 85.73 2.85
CA ALA A 348 -42.03 86.24 2.95
C ALA A 348 -42.45 86.53 4.40
N VAL A 349 -42.13 85.63 5.34
CA VAL A 349 -42.38 85.85 6.78
C VAL A 349 -41.59 87.07 7.27
N GLN A 350 -40.30 87.16 6.97
CA GLN A 350 -39.45 88.28 7.41
C GLN A 350 -39.94 89.62 6.86
N GLU A 351 -40.36 89.66 5.59
CA GLU A 351 -40.91 90.86 4.99
C GLU A 351 -42.24 91.25 5.62
N ALA A 352 -43.13 90.28 5.89
CA ALA A 352 -44.40 90.53 6.57
C ALA A 352 -44.19 91.05 8.01
N GLU A 353 -43.26 90.46 8.77
CA GLU A 353 -42.87 90.91 10.11
C GLU A 353 -42.24 92.31 10.09
N ARG A 354 -41.44 92.64 9.06
CA ARG A 354 -40.86 93.98 8.88
C ARG A 354 -41.94 95.05 8.65
N LEU A 355 -43.02 94.68 7.94
CA LEU A 355 -44.13 95.57 7.62
C LEU A 355 -45.20 95.62 8.74
N GLU A 356 -45.24 94.63 9.65
CA GLU A 356 -46.22 94.51 10.74
C GLU A 356 -46.42 95.80 11.56
N PRO A 357 -45.37 96.52 12.02
CA PRO A 357 -45.57 97.74 12.81
C PRO A 357 -46.26 98.85 12.02
N ALA A 358 -45.96 98.95 10.71
CA ALA A 358 -46.58 99.93 9.82
C ALA A 358 -48.05 99.59 9.55
N VAL A 359 -48.36 98.31 9.35
CA VAL A 359 -49.74 97.80 9.17
C VAL A 359 -50.56 98.00 10.44
N ALA A 360 -50.00 97.67 11.61
CA ALA A 360 -50.66 97.85 12.91
C ALA A 360 -50.93 99.32 13.24
N LEU A 361 -50.01 100.22 12.87
CA LEU A 361 -50.19 101.66 13.00
C LEU A 361 -51.26 102.18 12.03
N ALA A 362 -51.21 101.79 10.76
CA ALA A 362 -52.18 102.17 9.73
C ALA A 362 -53.61 101.70 10.07
N ALA A 363 -53.75 100.53 10.70
CA ALA A 363 -55.03 100.01 11.17
C ALA A 363 -55.72 100.90 12.21
N ARG A 364 -54.95 101.67 13.00
CA ARG A 364 -55.45 102.53 14.10
C ARG A 364 -55.55 104.01 13.76
N LEU A 365 -55.09 104.43 12.58
CA LEU A 365 -55.18 105.81 12.08
C LEU A 365 -56.51 106.05 11.35
N HIS A 366 -57.03 107.27 11.47
CA HIS A 366 -58.19 107.77 10.71
C HIS A 366 -57.77 109.00 9.87
N GLU A 367 -58.54 109.29 8.82
CA GLU A 367 -58.28 110.48 7.98
C GLU A 367 -58.50 111.75 8.82
N GLY A 368 -57.54 112.68 8.77
CA GLY A 368 -57.51 113.86 9.63
C GLY A 368 -56.73 113.72 10.94
N ASP A 369 -56.32 112.50 11.33
CA ASP A 369 -55.42 112.30 12.47
C ASP A 369 -54.01 112.82 12.18
N THR A 370 -53.31 113.30 13.21
CA THR A 370 -51.89 113.66 13.12
C THR A 370 -51.03 112.40 13.25
N CYS A 371 -50.23 112.09 12.23
CA CYS A 371 -49.38 110.90 12.21
C CYS A 371 -48.36 110.92 13.37
N PRO A 372 -48.27 109.88 14.23
CA PRO A 372 -47.39 109.89 15.40
C PRO A 372 -45.89 109.75 15.06
N VAL A 373 -45.54 109.45 13.80
CA VAL A 373 -44.14 109.30 13.36
C VAL A 373 -43.60 110.62 12.78
N CYS A 374 -44.34 111.27 11.89
CA CYS A 374 -43.90 112.48 11.18
C CYS A 374 -44.66 113.77 11.56
N GLN A 375 -45.70 113.66 12.41
CA GLN A 375 -46.52 114.77 12.93
C GLN A 375 -47.28 115.57 11.86
N GLN A 376 -47.48 115.02 10.66
CA GLN A 376 -48.32 115.61 9.60
C GLN A 376 -49.75 115.07 9.66
N VAL A 377 -50.72 115.87 9.23
CA VAL A 377 -52.13 115.45 9.12
C VAL A 377 -52.27 114.46 7.98
N VAL A 378 -52.86 113.28 8.25
CA VAL A 378 -53.05 112.23 7.25
C VAL A 378 -54.24 112.59 6.35
N PRO A 379 -54.02 112.87 5.03
CA PRO A 379 -55.08 113.39 4.18
C PRO A 379 -56.02 112.32 3.65
N GLN A 380 -55.50 111.12 3.35
CA GLN A 380 -56.26 109.95 2.88
C GLN A 380 -55.54 108.67 3.32
N LEU A 381 -56.31 107.66 3.69
CA LEU A 381 -55.81 106.32 4.02
C LEU A 381 -56.20 105.32 2.92
N PRO A 382 -55.39 104.27 2.70
CA PRO A 382 -55.75 103.19 1.77
C PRO A 382 -57.09 102.54 2.14
N ALA A 383 -57.91 102.23 1.13
CA ALA A 383 -59.25 101.65 1.30
C ALA A 383 -59.22 100.20 1.83
N GLU A 384 -58.19 99.43 1.48
CA GLU A 384 -57.95 98.09 1.99
C GLU A 384 -56.90 98.16 3.10
N ARG A 385 -57.28 97.78 4.33
CA ARG A 385 -56.37 97.67 5.48
C ARG A 385 -56.17 96.18 5.74
N SER A 386 -54.95 95.68 5.57
CA SER A 386 -54.63 94.27 5.80
C SER A 386 -54.76 93.89 7.28
N HIS A 387 -55.24 92.67 7.54
CA HIS A 387 -55.25 92.07 8.87
C HIS A 387 -53.87 91.45 9.13
N GLY A 388 -52.87 92.30 9.37
CA GLY A 388 -51.46 91.90 9.35
C GLY A 388 -51.09 90.71 10.25
N HIS A 389 -51.81 90.46 11.35
CA HIS A 389 -51.51 89.34 12.24
C HIS A 389 -51.91 87.96 11.65
N GLU A 390 -53.12 87.84 11.08
CA GLU A 390 -53.61 86.56 10.51
C GLU A 390 -52.81 86.16 9.25
N GLU A 391 -52.41 87.15 8.44
CA GLU A 391 -51.55 86.94 7.27
C GLU A 391 -50.15 86.44 7.68
N ILE A 392 -49.56 86.98 8.75
CA ILE A 392 -48.27 86.51 9.29
C ILE A 392 -48.38 85.08 9.83
N GLU A 393 -49.46 84.73 10.55
CA GLU A 393 -49.68 83.37 11.02
C GLU A 393 -49.80 82.35 9.88
N ALA A 394 -50.53 82.70 8.81
CA ALA A 394 -50.62 81.86 7.61
C ALA A 394 -49.25 81.68 6.92
N LEU A 395 -48.45 82.74 6.82
CA LEU A 395 -47.10 82.68 6.27
C LEU A 395 -46.15 81.84 7.15
N ARG A 396 -46.26 81.93 8.47
CA ARG A 396 -45.51 81.08 9.41
C ARG A 396 -45.88 79.60 9.27
N ALA A 397 -47.17 79.29 9.11
CA ALA A 397 -47.61 77.93 8.85
C ALA A 397 -47.08 77.40 7.50
N ALA A 398 -47.09 78.24 6.46
CA ALA A 398 -46.50 77.90 5.17
C ALA A 398 -44.98 77.67 5.24
N LEU A 399 -44.25 78.50 6.00
CA LEU A 399 -42.83 78.30 6.29
C LEU A 399 -42.58 76.97 7.01
N GLN A 400 -43.38 76.64 8.03
CA GLN A 400 -43.25 75.37 8.74
C GLN A 400 -43.43 74.16 7.81
N VAL A 401 -44.41 74.20 6.90
CA VAL A 401 -44.61 73.14 5.89
C VAL A 401 -43.42 73.06 4.93
N ALA A 402 -42.94 74.19 4.43
CA ALA A 402 -41.79 74.24 3.53
C ALA A 402 -40.49 73.74 4.20
N GLU A 403 -40.27 74.06 5.48
CA GLU A 403 -39.16 73.54 6.27
C GLU A 403 -39.25 72.02 6.48
N GLN A 404 -40.44 71.50 6.78
CA GLN A 404 -40.66 70.05 6.89
C GLN A 404 -40.38 69.34 5.57
N GLN A 405 -40.82 69.90 4.44
CA GLN A 405 -40.54 69.38 3.11
C GLN A 405 -39.05 69.42 2.79
N ARG A 406 -38.35 70.52 3.12
CA ARG A 406 -36.88 70.63 2.97
C ARG A 406 -36.16 69.55 3.77
N ILE A 407 -36.49 69.38 5.06
CA ILE A 407 -35.87 68.36 5.91
C ILE A 407 -36.13 66.95 5.37
N ALA A 408 -37.33 66.67 4.88
CA ALA A 408 -37.66 65.39 4.27
C ALA A 408 -36.86 65.15 2.98
N ALA A 409 -36.76 66.16 2.11
CA ALA A 409 -36.02 66.08 0.86
C ALA A 409 -34.50 65.90 1.09
N GLU A 410 -33.89 66.65 2.03
CA GLU A 410 -32.48 66.49 2.41
C GLU A 410 -32.19 65.10 2.98
N ARG A 411 -33.12 64.52 3.75
CA ARG A 411 -32.98 63.14 4.24
C ARG A 411 -33.04 62.13 3.10
N ALA A 412 -33.94 62.33 2.13
CA ALA A 412 -34.08 61.48 0.96
C ALA A 412 -32.84 61.56 0.06
N GLU A 413 -32.30 62.77 -0.17
CA GLU A 413 -31.05 63.00 -0.89
C GLU A 413 -29.88 62.26 -0.23
N ARG A 414 -29.63 62.48 1.07
CA ARG A 414 -28.55 61.78 1.80
C ARG A 414 -28.67 60.26 1.72
N LYS A 415 -29.90 59.74 1.79
CA LYS A 415 -30.17 58.30 1.67
C LYS A 415 -29.83 57.79 0.26
N ALA A 416 -30.24 58.52 -0.79
CA ALA A 416 -29.96 58.15 -2.17
C ALA A 416 -28.46 58.23 -2.49
N GLU A 417 -27.76 59.27 -2.01
CA GLU A 417 -26.31 59.41 -2.15
C GLU A 417 -25.55 58.29 -1.45
N THR A 418 -25.94 57.95 -0.22
CA THR A 418 -25.30 56.86 0.54
C THR A 418 -25.44 55.52 -0.20
N ALA A 419 -26.66 55.20 -0.67
CA ALA A 419 -26.91 53.99 -1.44
C ALA A 419 -26.08 53.94 -2.75
N LEU A 420 -25.96 55.07 -3.45
CA LEU A 420 -25.14 55.19 -4.65
C LEU A 420 -23.64 54.98 -4.36
N VAL A 421 -23.12 55.55 -3.25
CA VAL A 421 -21.73 55.36 -2.83
C VAL A 421 -21.44 53.91 -2.48
N GLU A 422 -22.36 53.24 -1.78
CA GLU A 422 -22.27 51.81 -1.46
C GLU A 422 -22.18 50.96 -2.72
N LEU A 423 -23.12 51.13 -3.67
CA LEU A 423 -23.11 50.41 -4.95
C LEU A 423 -21.87 50.69 -5.81
N ARG A 424 -21.38 51.94 -5.83
CA ARG A 424 -20.12 52.31 -6.51
C ARG A 424 -18.90 51.66 -5.88
N THR A 425 -18.89 51.56 -4.55
CA THR A 425 -17.81 50.92 -3.81
C THR A 425 -17.78 49.41 -4.07
N GLU A 426 -18.94 48.75 -4.03
CA GLU A 426 -19.05 47.32 -4.30
C GLU A 426 -18.64 47.01 -5.75
N HIS A 427 -19.15 47.75 -6.73
CA HIS A 427 -18.75 47.58 -8.13
C HIS A 427 -17.23 47.69 -8.29
N ARG A 428 -16.60 48.73 -7.72
CA ARG A 428 -15.14 48.87 -7.78
C ARG A 428 -14.42 47.65 -7.19
N GLN A 429 -14.85 47.15 -6.03
CA GLN A 429 -14.25 45.97 -5.40
C GLN A 429 -14.41 44.70 -6.25
N VAL A 430 -15.57 44.50 -6.87
CA VAL A 430 -15.82 43.37 -7.78
C VAL A 430 -14.94 43.49 -9.02
N THR A 431 -14.88 44.68 -9.64
CA THR A 431 -14.00 44.95 -10.79
C THR A 431 -12.53 44.71 -10.46
N GLU A 432 -12.07 45.12 -9.28
CA GLU A 432 -10.70 44.88 -8.81
C GLU A 432 -10.40 43.37 -8.64
N ARG A 433 -11.36 42.58 -8.14
CA ARG A 433 -11.20 41.12 -8.01
C ARG A 433 -11.18 40.39 -9.36
N LEU A 434 -11.91 40.91 -10.34
CA LEU A 434 -11.92 40.39 -11.71
C LEU A 434 -10.70 40.83 -12.53
N ALA A 435 -9.88 41.75 -12.03
CA ALA A 435 -8.71 42.24 -12.75
C ALA A 435 -7.71 41.09 -13.03
N GLY A 436 -7.46 40.82 -14.32
CA GLY A 436 -6.58 39.73 -14.75
C GLY A 436 -7.23 38.34 -14.78
N GLN A 437 -8.52 38.22 -14.44
CA GLN A 437 -9.29 36.98 -14.60
C GLN A 437 -9.80 36.84 -16.05
N PRO A 438 -10.03 35.61 -16.54
CA PRO A 438 -10.67 35.38 -17.83
C PRO A 438 -12.10 35.92 -17.85
N ASP A 439 -12.65 36.14 -19.06
CA ASP A 439 -14.04 36.56 -19.23
C ASP A 439 -15.05 35.47 -18.83
N LEU A 440 -16.31 35.88 -18.60
CA LEU A 440 -17.37 34.97 -18.16
C LEU A 440 -17.58 33.76 -19.10
N PRO A 441 -17.58 33.90 -20.44
CA PRO A 441 -17.67 32.74 -21.34
C PRO A 441 -16.51 31.76 -21.16
N THR A 442 -15.27 32.24 -21.05
CA THR A 442 -14.09 31.38 -20.84
C THR A 442 -14.14 30.68 -19.50
N VAL A 443 -14.50 31.39 -18.42
CA VAL A 443 -14.64 30.81 -17.09
C VAL A 443 -15.72 29.72 -17.08
N THR A 444 -16.86 29.99 -17.69
CA THR A 444 -17.98 29.04 -17.77
C THR A 444 -17.59 27.80 -18.57
N ALA A 445 -16.97 27.97 -19.74
CA ALA A 445 -16.51 26.86 -20.55
C ALA A 445 -15.48 25.97 -19.83
N ARG A 446 -14.57 26.57 -19.04
CA ARG A 446 -13.63 25.80 -18.20
C ARG A 446 -14.35 25.04 -17.09
N LEU A 447 -15.32 25.66 -16.41
CA LEU A 447 -16.12 25.02 -15.37
C LEU A 447 -16.97 23.86 -15.90
N ASP A 448 -17.49 23.96 -17.12
CA ASP A 448 -18.23 22.87 -17.76
C ASP A 448 -17.30 21.68 -18.05
N GLN A 449 -16.09 21.96 -18.53
CA GLN A 449 -15.06 20.94 -18.79
C GLN A 449 -14.53 20.25 -17.51
N PHE A 450 -14.69 20.85 -16.33
CA PHE A 450 -14.22 20.24 -15.08
C PHE A 450 -14.89 18.90 -14.79
N ALA A 451 -16.20 18.79 -15.04
CA ALA A 451 -16.92 17.54 -14.80
C ALA A 451 -16.40 16.42 -15.70
N GLU A 452 -16.22 16.72 -16.99
CA GLU A 452 -15.72 15.77 -17.99
C GLU A 452 -14.27 15.35 -17.70
N ARG A 453 -13.36 16.30 -17.49
CA ARG A 453 -11.95 15.99 -17.21
C ARG A 453 -11.76 15.28 -15.86
N SER A 454 -12.54 15.66 -14.83
CA SER A 454 -12.52 14.95 -13.55
C SER A 454 -13.03 13.52 -13.69
N ALA A 455 -14.07 13.28 -14.49
CA ALA A 455 -14.55 11.93 -14.77
C ALA A 455 -13.50 11.11 -15.54
N ALA A 456 -12.79 11.73 -16.48
CA ALA A 456 -11.70 11.08 -17.22
C ALA A 456 -10.54 10.65 -16.29
N VAL A 457 -10.16 11.48 -15.31
CA VAL A 457 -9.15 11.13 -14.29
C VAL A 457 -9.60 9.91 -13.49
N GLU A 458 -10.85 9.89 -13.02
CA GLU A 458 -11.36 8.77 -12.23
C GLU A 458 -11.48 7.48 -13.05
N ALA A 459 -11.89 7.58 -14.32
CA ALA A 459 -11.90 6.45 -15.25
C ALA A 459 -10.50 5.89 -15.49
N ALA A 460 -9.50 6.75 -15.74
CA ALA A 460 -8.10 6.34 -15.92
C ALA A 460 -7.56 5.66 -14.66
N ARG A 461 -7.86 6.19 -13.46
CA ARG A 461 -7.47 5.58 -12.19
C ARG A 461 -8.14 4.22 -11.96
N ALA A 462 -9.38 4.05 -12.40
CA ALA A 462 -10.07 2.77 -12.34
C ALA A 462 -9.37 1.73 -13.24
N ALA A 463 -9.05 2.10 -14.48
CA ALA A 463 -8.31 1.26 -15.40
C ALA A 463 -6.91 0.90 -14.88
N GLU A 464 -6.18 1.85 -14.26
CA GLU A 464 -4.89 1.58 -13.62
C GLU A 464 -5.00 0.54 -12.50
N ARG A 465 -6.04 0.65 -11.64
CA ARG A 465 -6.28 -0.31 -10.56
C ARG A 465 -6.59 -1.70 -11.11
N GLU A 466 -7.42 -1.78 -12.15
CA GLU A 466 -7.75 -3.04 -12.82
C GLU A 466 -6.50 -3.69 -13.46
N ALA A 467 -5.67 -2.91 -14.15
CA ALA A 467 -4.42 -3.39 -14.73
C ALA A 467 -3.45 -3.92 -13.66
N LYS A 468 -3.31 -3.21 -12.53
CA LYS A 468 -2.48 -3.67 -11.40
C LYS A 468 -3.02 -4.93 -10.76
N ALA A 469 -4.34 -5.04 -10.61
CA ALA A 469 -4.97 -6.25 -10.08
C ALA A 469 -4.71 -7.45 -11.00
N ALA A 470 -4.90 -7.29 -12.32
CA ALA A 470 -4.63 -8.32 -13.30
C ALA A 470 -3.15 -8.75 -13.34
N LEU A 471 -2.20 -7.82 -13.19
CA LEU A 471 -0.78 -8.14 -13.05
C LEU A 471 -0.54 -8.97 -11.78
N GLY A 472 -1.05 -8.52 -10.64
CA GLY A 472 -0.89 -9.22 -9.37
C GLY A 472 -1.58 -10.59 -9.34
N GLU A 473 -2.68 -10.79 -10.07
CA GLU A 473 -3.30 -12.10 -10.28
C GLU A 473 -2.42 -13.01 -11.13
N LEU A 474 -1.86 -12.50 -12.23
CA LEU A 474 -0.98 -13.28 -13.10
C LEU A 474 0.30 -13.72 -12.37
N GLU A 475 0.92 -12.84 -11.60
CA GLU A 475 2.13 -13.13 -10.81
C GLU A 475 1.87 -14.18 -9.70
N ARG A 476 0.67 -14.18 -9.12
CA ARG A 476 0.25 -15.15 -8.11
C ARG A 476 -0.33 -16.44 -8.68
N SER A 477 -0.60 -16.48 -9.99
CA SER A 477 -1.16 -17.68 -10.60
C SER A 477 -0.20 -18.86 -10.46
N GLU A 478 -0.72 -20.01 -10.06
CA GLU A 478 0.06 -21.24 -9.89
C GLU A 478 0.81 -21.59 -11.17
N THR A 479 0.18 -21.39 -12.33
CA THR A 479 0.80 -21.62 -13.65
C THR A 479 2.06 -20.78 -13.85
N THR A 480 2.05 -19.50 -13.50
CA THR A 480 3.23 -18.62 -13.63
C THR A 480 4.31 -19.04 -12.64
N GLN A 481 3.93 -19.34 -11.39
CA GLN A 481 4.89 -19.73 -10.36
C GLN A 481 5.55 -21.08 -10.68
N GLN A 482 4.77 -22.07 -11.11
CA GLN A 482 5.26 -23.38 -11.53
C GLN A 482 6.16 -23.29 -12.76
N ALA A 483 5.81 -22.46 -13.76
CA ALA A 483 6.65 -22.27 -14.93
C ALA A 483 8.02 -21.68 -14.55
N LEU A 484 8.06 -20.69 -13.65
CA LEU A 484 9.31 -20.07 -13.19
C LEU A 484 10.14 -20.99 -12.29
N ALA A 485 9.51 -21.76 -11.41
CA ALA A 485 10.21 -22.73 -10.55
C ALA A 485 10.72 -23.93 -11.34
N GLY A 486 9.92 -24.43 -12.29
CA GLY A 486 10.23 -25.61 -13.09
C GLY A 486 11.51 -25.49 -13.92
N GLU A 487 11.90 -24.27 -14.33
CA GLU A 487 13.20 -24.05 -14.98
C GLU A 487 14.38 -24.37 -14.06
N ALA A 488 14.30 -24.00 -12.78
CA ALA A 488 15.36 -24.27 -11.81
C ALA A 488 15.44 -25.78 -11.50
N ASP A 489 14.29 -26.40 -11.24
CA ASP A 489 14.19 -27.83 -10.95
C ASP A 489 14.70 -28.68 -12.14
N ALA A 490 14.36 -28.29 -13.37
CA ALA A 490 14.84 -28.97 -14.57
C ALA A 490 16.35 -28.81 -14.79
N ARG A 491 16.94 -27.65 -14.43
CA ARG A 491 18.40 -27.47 -14.48
C ARG A 491 19.12 -28.36 -13.47
N GLU A 492 18.58 -28.46 -12.25
CA GLU A 492 19.14 -29.33 -11.22
C GLU A 492 19.05 -30.81 -11.63
N ALA A 493 17.91 -31.23 -12.16
CA ALA A 493 17.72 -32.59 -12.67
C ALA A 493 18.66 -32.91 -13.84
N LEU A 494 18.91 -31.95 -14.74
CA LEU A 494 19.88 -32.13 -15.82
C LEU A 494 21.30 -32.26 -15.29
N ALA A 495 21.71 -31.42 -14.35
CA ALA A 495 23.04 -31.49 -13.74
C ALA A 495 23.27 -32.83 -13.03
N ALA A 496 22.26 -33.34 -12.32
CA ALA A 496 22.30 -34.67 -11.72
C ALA A 496 22.46 -35.78 -12.76
N ALA A 497 21.72 -35.71 -13.88
CA ALA A 497 21.85 -36.68 -14.97
C ALA A 497 23.23 -36.62 -15.65
N GLN A 498 23.83 -35.42 -15.80
CA GLN A 498 25.19 -35.27 -16.32
C GLN A 498 26.23 -35.94 -15.42
N ALA A 499 26.11 -35.79 -14.09
CA ALA A 499 27.01 -36.43 -13.14
C ALA A 499 26.90 -37.96 -13.17
N VAL A 500 25.68 -38.49 -13.32
CA VAL A 500 25.47 -39.93 -13.52
C VAL A 500 26.11 -40.40 -14.82
N LEU A 501 25.88 -39.70 -15.93
CA LEU A 501 26.48 -40.07 -17.22
C LEU A 501 28.01 -40.09 -17.16
N GLU A 502 28.61 -39.11 -16.50
CA GLU A 502 30.07 -39.07 -16.32
C GLU A 502 30.58 -40.24 -15.48
N THR A 503 29.85 -40.62 -14.43
CA THR A 503 30.15 -41.81 -13.61
C THR A 503 30.04 -43.10 -14.42
N GLN A 504 29.03 -43.22 -15.28
CA GLN A 504 28.87 -44.41 -16.13
C GLN A 504 29.93 -44.46 -17.23
N ARG A 505 30.31 -43.31 -17.80
CA ARG A 505 31.38 -43.23 -18.79
C ARG A 505 32.71 -43.73 -18.21
N THR A 506 33.07 -43.29 -17.00
CA THR A 506 34.31 -43.77 -16.36
C THR A 506 34.26 -45.25 -16.01
N ALA A 507 33.08 -45.79 -15.67
CA ALA A 507 32.89 -47.23 -15.46
C ALA A 507 33.08 -48.04 -16.75
N VAL A 508 32.55 -47.55 -17.89
CA VAL A 508 32.78 -48.15 -19.22
C VAL A 508 34.26 -48.11 -19.56
N GLU A 509 34.92 -46.95 -19.49
CA GLU A 509 36.36 -46.80 -19.77
C GLU A 509 37.21 -47.76 -18.92
N ALA A 510 36.90 -47.89 -17.62
CA ALA A 510 37.60 -48.80 -16.72
C ALA A 510 37.35 -50.28 -17.08
N SER A 511 36.13 -50.63 -17.47
CA SER A 511 35.79 -52.00 -17.89
C SER A 511 36.40 -52.37 -19.25
N GLU A 512 36.45 -51.44 -20.20
CA GLU A 512 37.15 -51.61 -21.48
C GLU A 512 38.64 -51.84 -21.26
N GLN A 513 39.25 -51.07 -20.36
CA GLN A 513 40.67 -51.22 -20.02
C GLN A 513 40.97 -52.58 -19.37
N ALA A 514 40.03 -53.13 -18.59
CA ALA A 514 40.14 -54.47 -18.02
C ALA A 514 40.03 -55.60 -19.08
N LEU A 515 39.52 -55.30 -20.28
CA LEU A 515 39.33 -56.26 -21.38
C LEU A 515 40.45 -56.25 -22.44
N VAL A 516 41.42 -55.33 -22.37
CA VAL A 516 42.44 -55.08 -23.43
C VAL A 516 43.21 -56.35 -23.87
N ASP A 517 43.38 -57.33 -22.99
CA ASP A 517 44.07 -58.60 -23.27
C ASP A 517 43.19 -59.84 -22.97
N VAL A 518 41.87 -59.67 -22.91
CA VAL A 518 40.91 -60.73 -22.60
C VAL A 518 40.35 -61.32 -23.90
N PRO A 519 40.38 -62.65 -24.11
CA PRO A 519 39.83 -63.26 -25.32
C PRO A 519 38.32 -63.02 -25.45
N PRO A 520 37.74 -63.14 -26.66
CA PRO A 520 36.30 -63.05 -26.88
C PRO A 520 35.53 -64.05 -26.01
N THR A 521 34.32 -63.68 -25.60
CA THR A 521 33.43 -64.53 -24.79
C THR A 521 33.24 -65.93 -25.36
N ALA A 522 33.03 -66.05 -26.68
CA ALA A 522 32.85 -67.35 -27.34
C ALA A 522 34.08 -68.27 -27.25
N GLU A 523 35.29 -67.70 -27.25
CA GLU A 523 36.54 -68.47 -27.07
C GLU A 523 36.71 -68.88 -25.61
N LEU A 524 36.39 -67.99 -24.67
CA LEU A 524 36.44 -68.28 -23.23
C LEU A 524 35.41 -69.31 -22.78
N GLU A 525 34.20 -69.30 -23.36
CA GLU A 525 33.16 -70.31 -23.08
C GLU A 525 33.59 -71.70 -23.57
N ALA A 526 34.22 -71.79 -24.75
CA ALA A 526 34.76 -73.05 -25.27
C ALA A 526 35.98 -73.53 -24.46
N GLU A 527 36.87 -72.62 -24.05
CA GLU A 527 37.97 -72.92 -23.12
C GLU A 527 37.44 -73.39 -21.76
N HIS A 528 36.39 -72.75 -21.23
CA HIS A 528 35.75 -73.14 -19.97
C HIS A 528 35.16 -74.55 -20.05
N GLU A 529 34.40 -74.87 -21.11
CA GLU A 529 33.82 -76.21 -21.30
C GLU A 529 34.92 -77.28 -21.42
N THR A 530 36.01 -76.95 -22.12
CA THR A 530 37.19 -77.82 -22.24
C THR A 530 37.87 -78.02 -20.89
N ALA A 531 38.07 -76.94 -20.12
CA ALA A 531 38.69 -76.97 -18.79
C ALA A 531 37.85 -77.73 -17.77
N THR A 532 36.51 -77.59 -17.82
CA THR A 532 35.59 -78.34 -16.96
C THR A 532 35.65 -79.84 -17.25
N ARG A 533 35.62 -80.23 -18.53
CA ARG A 533 35.77 -81.64 -18.92
C ARG A 533 37.12 -82.20 -18.49
N LEU A 534 38.21 -81.48 -18.71
CA LEU A 534 39.55 -81.91 -18.29
C LEU A 534 39.66 -82.02 -16.76
N ALA A 535 39.03 -81.12 -15.99
CA ALA A 535 39.00 -81.18 -14.53
C ALA A 535 38.20 -82.40 -14.01
N GLU A 536 37.08 -82.73 -14.65
CA GLU A 536 36.30 -83.95 -14.37
C GLU A 536 37.09 -85.22 -14.70
N GLU A 537 37.74 -85.27 -15.87
CA GLU A 537 38.60 -86.38 -16.29
C GLU A 537 39.80 -86.56 -15.34
N LEU A 538 40.42 -85.47 -14.88
CA LEU A 538 41.50 -85.48 -13.90
C LEU A 538 41.03 -85.96 -12.52
N SER A 539 39.84 -85.53 -12.08
CA SER A 539 39.22 -85.98 -10.84
C SER A 539 38.91 -87.48 -10.88
N ALA A 540 38.32 -87.96 -11.99
CA ALA A 540 38.06 -89.37 -12.22
C ALA A 540 39.35 -90.20 -12.27
N ALA A 541 40.40 -89.70 -12.93
CA ALA A 541 41.71 -90.36 -13.02
C ALA A 541 42.46 -90.41 -11.67
N ARG A 542 42.21 -89.48 -10.75
CA ARG A 542 42.76 -89.51 -9.37
C ARG A 542 41.96 -90.39 -8.41
N GLN A 543 40.69 -90.64 -8.71
CA GLN A 543 39.81 -91.53 -7.92
C GLN A 543 39.93 -93.00 -8.33
N ALA A 544 40.18 -93.27 -9.62
CA ALA A 544 40.48 -94.58 -10.17
C ALA A 544 41.90 -95.03 -9.79
#